data_AF-A0A1G2RMT2-F1
#
_entry.id   AF-A0A1G2RMT2-F1
#
_cell.length_a   1.000
_cell.length_b   1.000
_cell.length_c   1.000
_cell.angle_alpha   90.00
_cell.angle_beta   90.00
_cell.angle_gamma   90.00
#
_symmetry.space_group_name_H-M   'P 1'
#
loop_
_entity.id
_entity.type
_entity.pdbx_description
1 polymer ?
#
loop_
_entity_poly.entity_id
_entity_poly.type
_entity_poly.pdbx_seq_one_letter_code
_entity_poly.pdbx_strand_id
1 'polypeptide(L)' 'METLDLQKKTVAELQKMLREQRAKLQQLRFDLPGGKVKNVRGIREIRRSIARILTLIRQKQ' A
#
# COMPACT_ATOMS: atom_id res chain seq x y z
N MET A 1 3.61 4.84 13.72
CA MET A 1 2.99 5.42 12.52
C MET A 1 1.52 5.61 12.85
N GLU A 2 1.24 6.74 13.49
CA GLU A 2 -0.07 7.14 13.98
C GLU A 2 -1.10 7.14 12.85
N THR A 3 -2.24 6.51 13.12
CA THR A 3 -3.41 6.43 12.24
C THR A 3 -4.08 7.78 11.97
N LEU A 4 -3.62 8.85 12.64
CA LEU A 4 -4.19 10.18 12.62
C LEU A 4 -3.86 10.96 11.33
N ASP A 5 -2.70 10.74 10.71
CA ASP A 5 -2.30 11.48 9.48
C ASP A 5 -3.02 11.00 8.22
N LEU A 6 -3.43 9.74 8.18
CA LEU A 6 -4.15 9.18 7.03
C LEU A 6 -5.62 9.64 6.96
N GLN A 7 -6.20 10.08 8.09
CA GLN A 7 -7.55 10.65 8.12
C GLN A 7 -7.60 12.10 7.61
N LYS A 8 -6.50 12.87 7.70
CA LYS A 8 -6.43 14.24 7.18
C LYS A 8 -6.30 14.31 5.66
N LYS A 9 -5.81 13.25 5.02
CA LYS A 9 -5.63 13.20 3.57
C LYS A 9 -6.94 13.07 2.81
N THR A 10 -7.04 13.78 1.69
CA THR A 10 -8.24 13.79 0.84
C THR A 10 -8.37 12.44 0.12
N VAL A 11 -9.59 12.05 -0.24
CA VAL A 11 -9.84 10.79 -0.98
C VAL A 11 -8.98 10.68 -2.24
N ALA A 12 -8.71 11.83 -2.90
CA ALA A 12 -7.81 11.92 -4.04
C ALA A 12 -6.34 11.55 -3.74
N GLU A 13 -5.82 11.94 -2.58
CA GLU A 13 -4.45 11.57 -2.16
C GLU A 13 -4.36 10.09 -1.79
N LEU A 14 -5.40 9.54 -1.15
CA LEU A 14 -5.50 8.12 -0.84
C LEU A 14 -5.51 7.28 -2.14
N GLN A 15 -6.20 7.73 -3.18
CA GLN A 15 -6.18 7.08 -4.50
C GLN A 15 -4.81 7.15 -5.17
N LYS A 16 -4.10 8.29 -5.07
CA LYS A 16 -2.72 8.41 -5.58
C LYS A 16 -1.77 7.44 -4.86
N MET A 17 -1.80 7.42 -3.53
CA MET A 17 -0.99 6.48 -2.73
C MET A 17 -1.33 5.02 -3.04
N LEU A 18 -2.60 4.70 -3.31
CA LEU A 18 -3.03 3.35 -3.70
C LEU A 18 -2.41 2.93 -5.04
N ARG A 19 -2.35 3.84 -6.03
CA ARG A 19 -1.66 3.58 -7.30
C ARG A 19 -0.17 3.32 -7.11
N GLU A 20 0.51 4.14 -6.32
CA GLU A 20 1.93 3.96 -6.02
C GLU A 20 2.22 2.63 -5.31
N GLN A 21 1.41 2.27 -4.32
CA GLN A 21 1.57 1.00 -3.60
C GLN A 21 1.30 -0.22 -4.47
N ARG A 22 0.34 -0.14 -5.40
CA ARG A 22 0.12 -1.18 -6.41
C ARG A 22 1.32 -1.31 -7.35
N ALA A 23 1.90 -0.20 -7.81
CA ALA A 23 3.09 -0.21 -8.66
C ALA A 23 4.29 -0.85 -7.95
N LYS A 24 4.53 -0.47 -6.69
CA LYS A 24 5.57 -1.11 -5.84
C LYS A 24 5.31 -2.60 -5.63
N LEU A 25 4.06 -3.01 -5.42
CA LEU A 25 3.71 -4.42 -5.25
C LEU A 25 3.95 -5.22 -6.54
N GLN A 26 3.73 -4.61 -7.70
CA GLN A 26 3.99 -5.21 -9.00
C GLN A 26 5.49 -5.36 -9.26
N GLN A 27 6.29 -4.33 -9.02
CA GLN A 27 7.76 -4.41 -9.07
C GLN A 27 8.30 -5.52 -8.16
N LEU A 28 7.87 -5.55 -6.90
CA LEU A 28 8.29 -6.59 -5.95
C LEU A 28 7.85 -8.01 -6.36
N ARG A 29 6.74 -8.14 -7.09
CA ARG A 29 6.31 -9.43 -7.68
C ARG A 29 7.19 -9.84 -8.85
N PHE A 30 7.64 -8.89 -9.66
CA PHE A 30 8.58 -9.13 -10.76
C PHE A 30 9.99 -9.46 -10.27
N ASP A 31 10.40 -8.91 -9.13
CA ASP A 31 11.70 -9.21 -8.52
C ASP A 31 11.70 -10.55 -7.75
N LEU A 32 10.51 -11.09 -7.41
CA LEU A 32 10.31 -12.33 -6.65
C LEU A 32 10.90 -13.61 -7.30
N PRO A 33 10.68 -13.91 -8.60
CA PRO A 33 11.15 -15.16 -9.22
C PRO A 33 12.67 -15.28 -9.33
N GLY A 34 13.42 -14.18 -9.15
CA GLY A 34 14.89 -14.19 -9.24
C GLY A 34 15.62 -14.73 -8.01
N GLY A 35 14.92 -15.23 -6.98
CA GLY A 35 15.52 -15.88 -5.80
C GLY A 35 16.36 -14.97 -4.88
N LYS A 36 16.53 -13.68 -5.21
CA LYS A 36 17.32 -12.71 -4.44
C LYS A 36 16.53 -11.95 -3.38
N VAL A 37 15.19 -12.02 -3.39
CA VAL A 37 14.37 -11.16 -2.54
C VAL A 37 14.03 -11.87 -1.22
N LYS A 38 14.86 -11.65 -0.20
CA LYS A 38 14.56 -11.99 1.22
C LYS A 38 13.36 -11.20 1.78
N ASN A 39 12.89 -10.16 1.07
CA ASN A 39 11.88 -9.21 1.54
C ASN A 39 10.43 -9.60 1.25
N VAL A 40 10.07 -10.87 1.43
CA VAL A 40 8.66 -11.33 1.43
C VAL A 40 7.82 -10.56 2.47
N ARG A 41 8.46 -10.13 3.58
CA ARG A 41 7.83 -9.27 4.60
C ARG A 41 7.37 -7.92 4.05
N GLY A 42 8.14 -7.28 3.16
CA GLY A 42 7.78 -5.99 2.58
C GLY A 42 6.49 -6.06 1.75
N ILE A 43 6.27 -7.17 1.03
CA ILE A 43 5.03 -7.39 0.25
C ILE A 43 3.82 -7.48 1.18
N ARG A 44 3.95 -8.16 2.32
CA ARG A 44 2.87 -8.24 3.32
C ARG A 44 2.55 -6.88 3.93
N GLU A 45 3.56 -6.05 4.20
CA GLU A 45 3.37 -4.69 4.72
C GLU A 45 2.70 -3.76 3.71
N ILE A 46 3.09 -3.84 2.43
CA ILE A 46 2.44 -3.07 1.35
C ILE A 46 0.99 -3.52 1.18
N ARG A 47 0.70 -4.83 1.21
CA ARG A 47 -0.69 -5.33 1.18
C ARG A 47 -1.51 -4.81 2.35
N ARG A 48 -0.96 -4.79 3.57
CA ARG A 48 -1.64 -4.23 4.75
C ARG A 48 -1.87 -2.72 4.60
N SER A 49 -0.93 -2.00 4.02
CA SER A 49 -1.07 -0.57 3.76
C SER A 49 -2.17 -0.28 2.73
N ILE A 50 -2.23 -1.04 1.64
CA ILE A 50 -3.32 -0.94 0.64
C ILE A 50 -4.68 -1.22 1.29
N ALA A 51 -4.77 -2.25 2.13
CA ALA A 51 -6.01 -2.58 2.83
C ALA A 51 -6.45 -1.44 3.75
N ARG A 52 -5.54 -0.84 4.53
CA ARG A 52 -5.84 0.33 5.38
C ARG A 52 -6.32 1.53 4.57
N ILE A 53 -5.69 1.81 3.43
CA ILE A 53 -6.11 2.90 2.54
C ILE A 53 -7.53 2.65 2.01
N LEU A 54 -7.83 1.43 1.57
CA LEU A 54 -9.17 1.06 1.11
C LEU A 54 -10.22 1.16 2.22
N THR A 55 -9.89 0.73 3.45
CA THR A 55 -10.79 0.86 4.60
C THR A 55 -11.10 2.32 4.92
N LEU A 56 -10.10 3.21 4.85
CA LEU A 56 -10.28 4.65 5.07
C LEU A 56 -11.11 5.30 3.97
N ILE A 57 -10.91 4.92 2.71
CA ILE A 57 -11.75 5.38 1.60
C ILE A 57 -13.21 4.99 1.86
N ARG A 58 -13.45 3.73 2.26
CA ARG A 58 -14.79 3.22 2.57
C ARG A 58 -15.42 3.85 3.81
N GLN A 59 -14.62 4.28 4.79
CA GLN A 59 -15.13 5.00 5.96
C GLN A 59 -15.49 6.47 5.66
N LYS A 60 -14.85 7.09 4.66
CA LYS A 60 -15.14 8.47 4.23
C LYS A 60 -16.26 8.56 3.20
N GLN A 61 -16.67 7.44 2.63
CA GLN A 61 -17.74 7.31 1.65
C GLN A 61 -19.04 6.96 2.36
#